data_AF-A0A8J3SRC8-F1
#
_entry.id   AF-A0A8J3SRC8-F1
#
_cell.length_a   1.000
_cell.length_b   1.000
_cell.length_c   1.000
_cell.angle_alpha   90.00
_cell.angle_beta   90.00
_cell.angle_gamma   90.00
#
_symmetry.space_group_name_H-M   'P 1'
#
loop_
_entity.id
_entity.type
_entity.pdbx_description
1 polymer ?
#
loop_
_entity_poly.entity_id
_entity_poly.type
_entity_poly.pdbx_seq_one_letter_code
_entity_poly.pdbx_strand_id
1 'polypeptide(L)'
;MRLPPPKGSSKAQLLEAEDNLQRMLTAIPLTDDERAMVDDGQTALDQLLNRLADTPTPAGPTPRQISAPPQAILLPVIEINQRAT
;
A
#
# COMPACT_ATOMS: atom_id res chain seq x y z
N MET A 1 7.92 -8.34 -31.35
CA MET A 1 7.82 -8.85 -29.97
C MET A 1 6.73 -8.05 -29.26
N ARG A 2 5.58 -8.67 -28.97
CA ARG A 2 4.40 -7.99 -28.39
C ARG A 2 4.45 -8.20 -26.87
N LEU A 3 4.54 -7.12 -26.09
CA LEU A 3 4.48 -7.18 -24.63
C LEU A 3 3.10 -7.70 -24.18
N PRO A 4 3.03 -8.57 -23.16
CA PRO A 4 1.75 -8.96 -22.59
C PRO A 4 1.08 -7.75 -21.92
N PRO A 5 -0.25 -7.62 -22.00
CA PRO A 5 -0.97 -6.56 -21.29
C PRO A 5 -0.71 -6.67 -19.78
N PRO A 6 -0.64 -5.54 -19.05
CA PRO A 6 -0.38 -5.55 -17.61
C PRO A 6 -1.44 -6.40 -16.92
N LYS A 7 -1.01 -7.29 -16.01
CA LYS A 7 -1.91 -8.12 -15.20
C LYS A 7 -2.91 -7.20 -14.51
N GLY A 8 -4.19 -7.36 -14.84
CA GLY A 8 -5.28 -6.59 -14.26
C GLY A 8 -5.20 -6.64 -12.74
N SER A 9 -4.73 -5.53 -12.17
CA SER A 9 -4.57 -5.19 -10.75
C SER A 9 -4.91 -6.31 -9.74
N SER A 10 -3.88 -7.02 -9.27
CA SER A 10 -3.97 -7.91 -8.09
C SER A 10 -4.51 -7.20 -6.85
N LYS A 11 -4.38 -5.87 -6.75
CA LYS A 11 -4.93 -5.08 -5.64
C LYS A 11 -6.45 -5.00 -5.66
N ALA A 12 -7.07 -4.86 -6.83
CA ALA A 12 -8.53 -4.80 -6.95
C ALA A 12 -9.18 -6.14 -6.56
N GLN A 13 -8.55 -7.24 -6.96
CA GLN A 13 -8.98 -8.60 -6.61
C GLN A 13 -8.87 -8.87 -5.10
N LEU A 14 -7.85 -8.30 -4.43
CA LEU A 14 -7.70 -8.41 -2.98
C LEU A 14 -8.77 -7.63 -2.22
N LEU A 15 -9.14 -6.43 -2.69
CA LEU A 15 -10.21 -5.63 -2.09
C LEU A 15 -11.59 -6.29 -2.26
N GLU A 16 -11.82 -6.93 -3.41
CA GLU A 16 -13.02 -7.73 -3.66
C GLU A 16 -13.07 -8.96 -2.75
N ALA A 17 -11.93 -9.64 -2.54
CA ALA A 17 -11.84 -10.75 -1.61
C ALA A 17 -12.10 -10.32 -0.15
N GLU A 18 -11.63 -9.15 0.26
CA GLU A 18 -11.88 -8.56 1.59
C GLU A 18 -13.36 -8.25 1.81
N ASP A 19 -14.02 -7.60 0.84
CA ASP A 19 -15.47 -7.31 0.91
C ASP A 19 -16.29 -8.60 1.00
N ASN A 20 -15.88 -9.64 0.27
CA ASN A 20 -16.55 -10.95 0.33
C ASN A 20 -16.35 -11.64 1.68
N LEU A 21 -15.17 -11.56 2.29
CA LEU A 21 -14.91 -12.09 3.63
C LEU A 21 -15.70 -11.35 4.72
N GLN A 22 -15.82 -10.02 4.63
CA GLN A 22 -16.66 -9.22 5.53
C GLN A 22 -18.15 -9.60 5.43
N ARG A 23 -18.63 -9.87 4.21
CA ARG A 23 -20.00 -10.39 4.00
C ARG A 23 -20.18 -11.78 4.61
N MET A 24 -19.20 -12.66 4.48
CA MET A 24 -19.23 -13.99 5.11
C MET A 24 -19.23 -13.91 6.64
N LEU A 25 -18.45 -12.99 7.24
CA LEU A 25 -18.41 -12.75 8.69
C LEU A 25 -19.77 -12.30 9.28
N THR A 26 -20.65 -11.75 8.44
CA THR A 26 -21.97 -11.26 8.87
C THR A 26 -23.05 -12.34 8.76
N ALA A 27 -22.77 -13.48 8.12
CA ALA A 27 -23.77 -14.52 7.81
C ALA A 27 -23.66 -15.80 8.67
N ILE A 28 -22.60 -15.98 9.45
CA ILE A 28 -22.45 -17.13 10.37
C ILE A 28 -21.78 -16.60 11.65
N PRO A 29 -22.38 -16.73 12.85
CA PRO A 29 -21.66 -16.41 14.07
C PRO A 29 -20.48 -17.37 14.15
N LEU A 30 -19.27 -16.83 13.97
CA LEU A 30 -18.05 -17.59 14.15
C LEU A 30 -18.06 -18.28 15.51
N THR A 31 -17.46 -19.45 15.60
CA THR A 31 -17.10 -20.04 16.89
C THR A 31 -15.98 -19.24 17.56
N ASP A 32 -15.77 -19.42 18.86
CA ASP A 32 -14.67 -18.75 19.58
C ASP A 32 -13.30 -19.09 18.98
N ASP A 33 -13.12 -20.35 18.54
CA ASP A 33 -11.88 -20.81 17.91
C ASP A 33 -11.63 -20.12 16.57
N GLU A 34 -12.68 -19.98 15.74
CA GLU A 34 -12.57 -19.26 14.46
C GLU A 34 -12.30 -17.77 14.66
N ARG A 35 -12.87 -17.14 15.70
CA ARG A 35 -12.52 -15.76 16.07
C ARG A 35 -11.06 -15.63 16.47
N ALA A 36 -10.55 -16.53 17.31
CA ALA A 36 -9.16 -16.50 17.75
C ALA A 36 -8.19 -16.63 16.57
N MET A 37 -8.48 -17.50 15.60
CA MET A 37 -7.68 -17.62 14.38
C MET A 37 -7.67 -16.34 13.53
N VAL A 38 -8.79 -15.62 13.47
CA VAL A 38 -8.88 -14.33 12.77
C VAL A 38 -8.07 -13.27 13.49
N ASP A 39 -8.17 -13.18 14.82
CA ASP A 39 -7.44 -12.20 15.62
C ASP A 39 -5.92 -12.43 15.56
N ASP A 40 -5.47 -13.69 15.60
CA ASP A 40 -4.08 -14.07 15.41
C ASP A 40 -3.60 -13.68 14.00
N GLY A 41 -4.43 -13.92 12.98
CA GLY A 41 -4.15 -13.53 11.60
C GLY A 41 -4.03 -12.02 11.42
N GLN A 42 -4.92 -11.24 12.03
CA GLN A 42 -4.85 -9.78 12.05
C GLN A 42 -3.57 -9.29 12.72
N THR A 43 -3.23 -9.87 13.88
CA THR A 43 -2.01 -9.54 14.62
C THR A 43 -0.75 -9.83 13.78
N ALA A 44 -0.70 -10.96 13.09
CA ALA A 44 0.42 -11.31 12.21
C ALA A 44 0.54 -10.35 11.01
N LEU A 45 -0.60 -9.94 10.44
CA LEU A 45 -0.64 -8.98 9.35
C LEU A 45 -0.12 -7.60 9.78
N ASP A 46 -0.57 -7.10 10.93
CA ASP A 46 -0.12 -5.82 11.47
C ASP A 46 1.39 -5.79 11.72
N GLN A 47 1.93 -6.87 12.30
CA GLN A 47 3.38 -7.02 12.48
C GLN A 47 4.14 -7.01 11.17
N LEU A 48 3.62 -7.68 10.13
CA LEU A 48 4.23 -7.69 8.81
C LEU A 48 4.23 -6.28 8.19
N LEU A 49 3.11 -5.58 8.24
CA LEU A 49 2.99 -4.23 7.71
C LEU A 49 3.95 -3.26 8.41
N ASN A 50 4.04 -3.34 9.74
CA ASN A 50 4.96 -2.51 10.50
C ASN A 50 6.42 -2.77 10.12
N ARG A 51 6.80 -4.04 9.90
CA ARG A 51 8.16 -4.39 9.42
C ARG A 51 8.42 -3.91 7.99
N LEU A 52 7.45 -4.03 7.10
CA LEU A 52 7.59 -3.61 5.70
C LEU A 52 7.69 -2.09 5.57
N ALA A 53 7.06 -1.33 6.47
CA ALA A 53 7.15 0.13 6.50
C ALA A 53 8.60 0.64 6.61
N ASP A 54 9.47 -0.17 7.23
CA ASP A 54 10.89 0.12 7.46
C ASP A 54 11.83 -0.66 6.52
N THR A 55 11.30 -1.46 5.61
CA THR A 55 12.09 -2.21 4.63
C THR A 55 12.41 -1.32 3.42
N PRO A 56 13.70 -1.16 3.03
CA PRO A 56 14.07 -0.42 1.83
C PRO A 56 13.42 -0.99 0.57
N THR A 57 12.83 -0.12 -0.25
CA THR A 57 12.46 -0.51 -1.61
C THR A 57 13.72 -0.68 -2.47
N PRO A 58 13.67 -1.36 -3.62
CA PRO A 58 14.82 -1.45 -4.53
C PRO A 58 15.37 -0.09 -4.99
N ALA A 59 14.57 0.98 -4.92
CA ALA A 59 15.00 2.34 -5.22
C ALA A 59 15.81 2.99 -4.08
N GLY A 60 15.92 2.33 -2.91
CA GLY A 60 16.61 2.81 -1.72
C GLY A 60 15.70 3.25 -0.57
N PRO A 61 14.70 4.13 -0.77
CA PRO A 61 13.92 4.65 0.35
C PRO A 61 12.93 3.62 0.90
N THR A 62 12.65 3.71 2.20
CA THR A 62 11.59 2.94 2.87
C THR A 62 10.21 3.55 2.65
N PRO A 63 9.11 2.78 2.74
CA PRO A 63 7.76 3.32 2.66
C PRO A 63 7.47 4.50 3.61
N ARG A 64 8.02 4.48 4.84
CA ARG A 64 7.90 5.64 5.77
C ARG A 64 8.57 6.91 5.22
N GLN A 65 9.72 6.78 4.58
CA GLN A 65 10.44 7.92 3.99
C GLN A 65 9.73 8.48 2.76
N ILE A 66 9.08 7.62 1.98
CA ILE A 66 8.30 8.02 0.80
C ILE A 66 7.00 8.74 1.21
N SER A 67 6.39 8.32 2.31
CA SER A 67 5.11 8.87 2.80
C SER A 67 5.28 10.12 3.67
N ALA A 68 6.51 10.44 4.08
CA ALA A 68 6.78 11.69 4.78
C ALA A 68 6.41 12.86 3.85
N PRO A 69 5.70 13.90 4.35
CA PRO A 69 5.47 15.09 3.55
C PRO A 69 6.84 15.59 3.07
N PRO A 70 6.97 15.98 1.79
CA PRO A 70 8.22 16.53 1.31
C PRO A 70 8.59 17.66 2.25
N GLN A 71 9.73 17.54 2.92
CA GLN A 71 10.36 18.69 3.55
C GLN A 71 10.49 19.68 2.41
N ALA A 72 9.64 20.72 2.41
CA ALA A 72 9.49 21.59 1.27
C ALA A 72 10.83 22.29 1.08
N ILE A 73 11.67 21.76 0.19
CA ILE A 73 12.82 22.48 -0.31
C ILE A 73 12.21 23.55 -1.19
N LEU A 74 12.08 24.76 -0.64
CA LEU A 74 11.69 25.94 -1.38
C LEU A 74 12.77 26.18 -2.45
N LEU A 75 12.56 25.61 -3.63
CA LEU A 75 13.42 25.87 -4.78
C LEU A 75 13.07 27.27 -5.31
N PRO A 76 14.05 28.19 -5.43
CA PRO A 76 13.78 29.49 -6.03
C PRO A 76 13.39 29.28 -7.50
N VAL A 77 12.20 29.76 -7.87
CA VAL A 77 11.78 29.86 -9.27
C VAL A 77 12.60 30.98 -9.91
N ILE A 78 13.64 30.63 -10.66
CA ILE A 78 14.40 31.58 -11.46
C ILE A 78 13.63 31.79 -12.77
N GLU A 79 13.03 32.96 -12.95
CA GLU A 79 12.39 33.36 -14.19
C GLU A 79 13.49 33.64 -15.25
N ILE A 80 13.68 32.72 -16.19
CA ILE A 80 14.63 32.89 -17.29
C ILE A 80 13.92 33.71 -18.39
N ASN A 81 14.02 35.03 -18.33
CA ASN A 81 13.58 35.89 -19.43
C ASN A 81 14.56 35.77 -20.61
N GLN A 82 14.25 34.88 -21.56
CA GLN A 82 14.92 34.83 -22.86
C GLN A 82 14.20 35.72 -23.85
N ARG A 83 14.74 36.91 -24.10
CA ARG A 83 14.60 37.56 -25.41
C ARG A 83 15.95 38.09 -25.88
N ALA A 84 16.56 37.29 -26.74
CA ALA A 84 17.41 37.82 -27.80
C ALA A 84 16.50 38.58 -28.77
N THR A 85 16.75 39.87 -28.99
CA THR A 85 17.01 40.49 -30.30
C THR A 85 17.50 41.91 -30.05
#